data_AF-A0A1D7QJM6-F1
#
_entry.id   AF-A0A1D7QJM6-F1
#
_cell.length_a   1.000
_cell.length_b   1.000
_cell.length_c   1.000
_cell.angle_alpha   90.00
_cell.angle_beta   90.00
_cell.angle_gamma   90.00
#
_symmetry.space_group_name_H-M   'P 1'
#
loop_
_entity.id
_entity.type
_entity.pdbx_description
1 polymer ?
#
loop_
_entity_poly.entity_id
_entity_poly.type
_entity_poly.pdbx_seq_one_letter_code
_entity_poly.pdbx_strand_id
1 'polypeptide(L)'
;MLKLILTEDHNVVRSGIKRLLEEDQTFTIVAEAINGAQALNHIKNSDSVDLVLTDINMPGMDGIELITEIKTSDPEIKVVVLSGHDDEKYVAQAFQAGASGYLLKNADAEELLFALKHISRGGSYLCTELSMLMLGKALKRINGSISVTETSLDFSSREMEVLELIAEGLTNQEMSDRLFISKRTVEGHRLSLTEKTGCRNTAALIRYAMMHDMLK
;
A
#
# COMPACT_ATOMS: atom_id res chain seq x y z
N MET A 1 7.34 -29.04 -12.51
CA MET A 1 8.09 -28.06 -11.70
C MET A 1 7.77 -26.68 -12.22
N LEU A 2 7.46 -25.75 -11.32
CA LEU A 2 7.21 -24.35 -11.60
C LEU A 2 8.52 -23.59 -11.56
N LYS A 3 8.86 -22.91 -12.65
CA LYS A 3 10.06 -22.09 -12.78
C LYS A 3 9.82 -20.72 -12.15
N LEU A 4 10.55 -20.47 -11.07
CA LEU A 4 10.38 -19.31 -10.22
C LEU A 4 11.60 -18.40 -10.28
N ILE A 5 11.38 -17.09 -10.38
CA ILE A 5 12.42 -16.08 -10.12
C ILE A 5 12.18 -15.50 -8.73
N LEU A 6 13.22 -15.46 -7.90
CA LEU A 6 13.20 -14.88 -6.58
C LEU A 6 13.88 -13.51 -6.61
N THR A 7 13.13 -12.45 -6.30
CA THR A 7 13.60 -11.05 -6.30
C THR A 7 13.52 -10.48 -4.89
N GLU A 8 14.67 -10.28 -4.27
CA GLU A 8 14.79 -9.82 -2.87
C GLU A 8 16.18 -9.19 -2.71
N ASP A 9 16.28 -7.98 -2.19
CA ASP A 9 17.57 -7.29 -2.03
C ASP A 9 18.30 -7.72 -0.75
N HIS A 10 17.59 -8.18 0.28
CA HIS A 10 18.18 -8.65 1.54
C HIS A 10 18.72 -10.09 1.43
N ASN A 11 20.05 -10.24 1.43
CA ASN A 11 20.71 -11.54 1.22
C ASN A 11 20.27 -12.66 2.19
N VAL A 12 20.11 -12.33 3.48
CA VAL A 12 19.68 -13.30 4.51
C VAL A 12 18.26 -13.80 4.25
N VAL A 13 17.36 -12.87 3.89
CA VAL A 13 15.96 -13.18 3.59
C VAL A 13 15.87 -14.03 2.33
N ARG A 14 16.54 -13.60 1.25
CA ARG A 14 16.61 -14.33 -0.03
C ARG A 14 17.11 -15.77 0.16
N SER A 15 18.19 -15.95 0.92
CA SER A 15 18.75 -17.28 1.22
C SER A 15 17.78 -18.17 2.00
N GLY A 16 17.03 -17.60 2.95
CA GLY A 16 16.02 -18.32 3.73
C GLY A 16 14.85 -18.79 2.85
N ILE A 17 14.29 -17.88 2.04
CA ILE A 17 13.19 -18.20 1.11
C ILE A 17 13.64 -19.24 0.10
N LYS A 18 14.85 -19.07 -0.46
CA LYS A 18 15.43 -20.02 -1.42
C LYS A 18 15.47 -21.43 -0.83
N ARG A 19 16.02 -21.59 0.38
CA ARG A 19 16.11 -22.90 1.02
C ARG A 19 14.74 -23.53 1.25
N LEU A 20 13.77 -22.74 1.71
CA LEU A 20 12.39 -23.20 1.88
C LEU A 20 11.78 -23.70 0.56
N LEU A 21 11.98 -22.96 -0.54
CA LEU A 21 11.42 -23.33 -1.84
C LEU A 21 12.14 -24.53 -2.47
N GLU A 22 13.44 -24.69 -2.24
CA GLU A 22 14.23 -25.83 -2.73
C GLU A 22 13.88 -27.16 -2.03
N GLU A 23 13.34 -27.11 -0.81
CA GLU A 23 12.83 -28.30 -0.10
C GLU A 23 11.55 -28.85 -0.74
N ASP A 24 10.80 -28.03 -1.50
CA ASP A 24 9.57 -28.44 -2.18
C ASP A 24 9.81 -28.73 -3.67
N GLN A 25 9.66 -29.99 -4.08
CA GLN A 25 9.86 -30.45 -5.46
C GLN A 25 8.91 -29.82 -6.50
N THR A 26 7.92 -29.04 -6.07
CA THR A 26 7.03 -28.31 -6.97
C THR A 26 7.76 -27.16 -7.65
N PHE A 27 8.74 -26.53 -7.00
CA PHE A 27 9.39 -25.30 -7.46
C PHE A 27 10.81 -25.55 -7.97
N THR A 28 11.25 -24.69 -8.86
CA THR A 28 12.64 -24.62 -9.31
C THR A 28 13.01 -23.16 -9.46
N ILE A 29 13.96 -22.69 -8.65
CA ILE A 29 14.44 -21.32 -8.74
C ILE A 29 15.39 -21.23 -9.95
N VAL A 30 14.93 -20.55 -11.01
CA VAL A 30 15.70 -20.43 -12.26
C VAL A 30 16.61 -19.20 -12.25
N ALA A 31 16.31 -18.20 -11.43
CA ALA A 31 17.17 -17.05 -11.20
C ALA A 31 16.89 -16.39 -9.85
N GLU A 32 17.90 -15.69 -9.34
CA GLU A 32 17.81 -14.78 -8.20
C GLU A 32 18.13 -13.36 -8.67
N ALA A 33 17.41 -12.37 -8.14
CA ALA A 33 17.62 -10.97 -8.45
C ALA A 33 17.58 -10.13 -7.17
N ILE A 34 18.32 -9.01 -7.18
CA ILE A 34 18.35 -8.07 -6.04
C ILE A 34 17.54 -6.79 -6.27
N ASN A 35 16.91 -6.66 -7.45
CA ASN A 35 16.03 -5.56 -7.82
C ASN A 35 15.21 -5.92 -9.07
N GLY A 36 14.21 -5.09 -9.38
CA GLY A 36 13.33 -5.32 -10.53
C GLY A 36 14.06 -5.35 -11.88
N ALA A 37 15.07 -4.50 -12.07
CA ALA A 37 15.81 -4.46 -13.34
C ALA A 37 16.56 -5.77 -13.63
N GLN A 38 17.17 -6.39 -12.61
CA GLN A 38 17.79 -7.71 -12.74
C GLN A 38 16.75 -8.79 -13.01
N ALA A 39 15.61 -8.77 -12.30
CA ALA A 39 14.52 -9.73 -12.53
C ALA A 39 14.00 -9.67 -13.98
N LEU A 40 13.76 -8.47 -14.52
CA LEU A 40 13.36 -8.29 -15.92
C LEU A 40 14.41 -8.81 -16.89
N ASN A 41 15.69 -8.59 -16.62
CA ASN A 41 16.77 -9.13 -17.45
C ASN A 41 16.78 -10.66 -17.41
N HIS A 42 16.53 -11.29 -16.26
CA HIS A 42 16.41 -12.74 -16.17
C HIS A 42 15.20 -13.26 -16.94
N ILE A 43 14.04 -12.60 -16.84
CA ILE A 43 12.83 -12.96 -17.59
C ILE A 43 13.11 -12.92 -19.10
N LYS A 44 13.70 -11.83 -19.60
CA LYS A 44 14.02 -11.66 -21.03
C LYS A 44 14.99 -12.70 -21.59
N ASN A 45 15.89 -13.22 -20.75
CA ASN A 45 16.94 -14.16 -21.15
C ASN A 45 16.60 -15.63 -20.81
N SER A 46 15.42 -15.89 -20.22
CA SER A 46 15.00 -17.24 -19.82
C SER A 46 14.03 -17.82 -20.83
N ASP A 47 14.15 -19.12 -21.12
CA ASP A 47 13.25 -19.81 -22.06
C ASP A 47 11.80 -19.87 -21.56
N SER A 48 11.59 -19.94 -20.23
CA SER A 48 10.26 -19.79 -19.62
C SER A 48 10.35 -19.45 -18.12
N VAL A 49 9.38 -18.68 -17.64
CA VAL A 49 9.18 -18.33 -16.22
C VAL A 49 7.70 -18.46 -15.92
N ASP A 50 7.35 -19.20 -14.87
CA ASP A 50 5.94 -19.39 -14.48
C ASP A 50 5.52 -18.38 -13.41
N LEU A 51 6.45 -18.04 -12.51
CA LEU A 51 6.18 -17.22 -11.35
C LEU A 51 7.37 -16.33 -10.97
N VAL A 52 7.08 -15.12 -10.50
CA VAL A 52 8.04 -14.22 -9.87
C VAL A 52 7.59 -13.96 -8.44
N LEU A 53 8.45 -14.27 -7.48
CA LEU A 53 8.29 -13.88 -6.08
C LEU A 53 9.15 -12.64 -5.85
N THR A 54 8.55 -11.52 -5.47
CA THR A 54 9.25 -10.24 -5.36
C THR A 54 8.97 -9.52 -4.04
N ASP A 55 9.99 -8.87 -3.48
CA ASP A 55 9.77 -7.79 -2.53
C ASP A 55 9.24 -6.54 -3.25
N ILE A 56 8.66 -5.60 -2.48
CA ILE A 56 8.30 -4.26 -2.95
C ILE A 56 9.52 -3.35 -2.85
N ASN A 57 10.18 -3.31 -1.70
CA ASN A 57 11.19 -2.30 -1.42
C ASN A 57 12.56 -2.77 -1.89
N MET A 58 12.91 -2.43 -3.12
CA MET A 58 14.21 -2.77 -3.70
C MET A 58 14.87 -1.53 -4.29
N PRO A 59 16.21 -1.46 -4.30
CA PRO A 59 16.92 -0.33 -4.87
C PRO A 59 16.76 -0.26 -6.39
N GLY A 60 16.55 0.95 -6.91
CA GLY A 60 16.35 1.18 -8.33
C GLY A 60 14.90 0.96 -8.71
N MET A 61 14.62 -0.13 -9.45
CA MET A 61 13.26 -0.52 -9.81
C MET A 61 12.64 -1.32 -8.67
N ASP A 62 11.58 -0.78 -8.11
CA ASP A 62 10.83 -1.39 -7.02
C ASP A 62 9.91 -2.53 -7.51
N GLY A 63 9.27 -3.24 -6.57
CA GLY A 63 8.41 -4.37 -6.90
C GLY A 63 7.12 -3.99 -7.65
N ILE A 64 6.56 -2.80 -7.42
CA ILE A 64 5.32 -2.35 -8.08
C ILE A 64 5.61 -1.98 -9.54
N GLU A 65 6.72 -1.28 -9.78
CA GLU A 65 7.24 -1.02 -11.12
C GLU A 65 7.55 -2.33 -11.85
N LEU A 66 8.23 -3.27 -11.18
CA LEU A 66 8.51 -4.61 -11.72
C LEU A 66 7.24 -5.34 -12.15
N ILE A 67 6.21 -5.39 -11.30
CA ILE A 67 4.93 -6.04 -11.63
C ILE A 67 4.36 -5.42 -12.92
N THR A 68 4.32 -4.10 -12.99
CA THR A 68 3.78 -3.37 -14.15
C THR A 68 4.51 -3.73 -15.44
N GLU A 69 5.84 -3.76 -15.41
CA GLU A 69 6.68 -4.11 -16.56
C GLU A 69 6.53 -5.59 -16.97
N ILE A 70 6.46 -6.50 -16.00
CA ILE A 70 6.20 -7.93 -16.27
C ILE A 70 4.84 -8.07 -16.93
N LYS A 71 3.78 -7.47 -16.38
CA LYS A 71 2.42 -7.63 -16.93
C LYS A 71 2.23 -7.00 -18.29
N THR A 72 3.01 -5.96 -18.61
CA THR A 72 3.03 -5.34 -19.93
C THR A 72 3.72 -6.23 -20.97
N SER A 73 4.79 -6.94 -20.57
CA SER A 73 5.60 -7.74 -21.49
C SER A 73 5.14 -9.20 -21.62
N ASP A 74 4.71 -9.80 -20.51
CA ASP A 74 4.15 -11.15 -20.43
C ASP A 74 3.08 -11.23 -19.31
N PRO A 75 1.78 -11.10 -19.66
CA PRO A 75 0.71 -11.12 -18.68
C PRO A 75 0.49 -12.49 -18.02
N GLU A 76 1.00 -13.58 -18.60
CA GLU A 76 0.80 -14.94 -18.10
C GLU A 76 1.64 -15.22 -16.86
N ILE A 77 2.85 -14.66 -16.78
CA ILE A 77 3.76 -14.79 -15.62
C ILE A 77 3.05 -14.34 -14.36
N LYS A 78 2.90 -15.23 -13.37
CA LYS A 78 2.28 -14.88 -12.10
C LYS A 78 3.27 -14.10 -11.25
N VAL A 79 2.83 -13.01 -10.62
CA VAL A 79 3.70 -12.21 -9.75
C VAL A 79 3.12 -12.23 -8.34
N VAL A 80 3.95 -12.61 -7.38
CA VAL A 80 3.58 -12.72 -5.97
C VAL A 80 4.48 -11.79 -5.18
N VAL A 81 3.86 -10.91 -4.40
CA VAL A 81 4.57 -9.99 -3.53
C VAL A 81 4.80 -10.64 -2.18
N LEU A 82 6.01 -10.50 -1.65
CA LEU A 82 6.36 -10.85 -0.28
C LEU A 82 6.99 -9.63 0.41
N SER A 83 6.19 -8.92 1.18
CA SER A 83 6.53 -7.60 1.71
C SER A 83 6.56 -7.57 3.23
N GLY A 84 7.40 -6.71 3.82
CA GLY A 84 7.29 -6.38 5.25
C GLY A 84 6.13 -5.43 5.58
N HIS A 85 5.46 -4.87 4.57
CA HIS A 85 4.41 -3.85 4.73
C HIS A 85 3.02 -4.46 4.69
N ASP A 86 2.23 -4.12 5.70
CA ASP A 86 0.81 -4.46 5.83
C ASP A 86 -0.15 -3.32 5.45
N ASP A 87 0.39 -2.19 5.01
CA ASP A 87 -0.38 -1.02 4.60
C ASP A 87 -1.20 -1.32 3.33
N GLU A 88 -2.52 -1.08 3.41
CA GLU A 88 -3.50 -1.30 2.36
C GLU A 88 -3.16 -0.60 1.05
N LYS A 89 -2.47 0.55 1.09
CA LYS A 89 -2.08 1.27 -0.11
C LYS A 89 -1.13 0.45 -0.97
N TYR A 90 -0.12 -0.18 -0.37
CA TYR A 90 0.82 -1.03 -1.09
C TYR A 90 0.13 -2.29 -1.61
N VAL A 91 -0.75 -2.88 -0.81
CA VAL A 91 -1.54 -4.04 -1.25
C VAL A 91 -2.40 -3.67 -2.47
N ALA A 92 -3.14 -2.57 -2.40
CA ALA A 92 -3.98 -2.09 -3.49
C ALA A 92 -3.16 -1.74 -4.75
N GLN A 93 -2.04 -1.05 -4.59
CA GLN A 93 -1.15 -0.70 -5.71
C GLN A 93 -0.58 -1.95 -6.38
N ALA A 94 -0.13 -2.94 -5.61
CA ALA A 94 0.38 -4.19 -6.15
C ALA A 94 -0.68 -4.95 -6.96
N PHE A 95 -1.90 -5.09 -6.44
CA PHE A 95 -2.99 -5.74 -7.18
C PHE A 95 -3.43 -4.92 -8.41
N GLN A 96 -3.45 -3.59 -8.32
CA GLN A 96 -3.73 -2.73 -9.48
C GLN A 96 -2.68 -2.85 -10.58
N ALA A 97 -1.41 -3.01 -10.22
CA ALA A 97 -0.32 -3.30 -11.15
C ALA A 97 -0.43 -4.70 -11.79
N GLY A 98 -1.23 -5.59 -11.18
CA GLY A 98 -1.50 -6.93 -11.69
C GLY A 98 -0.85 -8.06 -10.90
N ALA A 99 -0.46 -7.83 -9.64
CA ALA A 99 -0.02 -8.90 -8.75
C ALA A 99 -1.09 -9.99 -8.65
N SER A 100 -0.65 -11.25 -8.72
CA SER A 100 -1.48 -12.44 -8.53
C SER A 100 -1.61 -12.83 -7.05
N GLY A 101 -0.72 -12.34 -6.20
CA GLY A 101 -0.92 -12.41 -4.76
C GLY A 101 0.00 -11.53 -3.95
N TYR A 102 -0.33 -11.40 -2.67
CA TYR A 102 0.40 -10.59 -1.69
C TYR A 102 0.47 -11.32 -0.36
N LEU A 103 1.69 -11.51 0.13
CA LEU A 103 1.98 -12.09 1.43
C LEU A 103 2.89 -11.16 2.23
N LEU A 104 2.79 -11.28 3.55
CA LEU A 104 3.72 -10.62 4.46
C LEU A 104 4.97 -11.49 4.67
N LYS A 105 6.13 -10.87 4.88
CA LYS A 105 7.41 -11.55 5.14
C LYS A 105 7.41 -12.37 6.45
N ASN A 106 6.45 -12.14 7.34
CA ASN A 106 6.23 -12.92 8.56
C ASN A 106 5.30 -14.13 8.36
N ALA A 107 4.76 -14.35 7.15
CA ALA A 107 3.89 -15.47 6.85
C ALA A 107 4.60 -16.81 7.09
N ASP A 108 3.83 -17.78 7.56
CA ASP A 108 4.36 -19.12 7.80
C ASP A 108 4.78 -19.77 6.47
N ALA A 109 5.80 -20.63 6.55
CA ALA A 109 6.34 -21.36 5.40
C ALA A 109 5.26 -22.14 4.63
N GLU A 110 4.32 -22.76 5.36
CA GLU A 110 3.21 -23.51 4.80
C GLU A 110 2.25 -22.61 4.01
N GLU A 111 1.99 -21.40 4.51
CA GLU A 111 1.12 -20.42 3.85
C GLU A 111 1.75 -19.93 2.55
N LEU A 112 3.05 -19.61 2.56
CA LEU A 112 3.78 -19.22 1.35
C LEU A 112 3.71 -20.33 0.29
N LEU A 113 4.04 -21.57 0.65
CA LEU A 113 3.99 -22.70 -0.29
C LEU A 113 2.57 -22.94 -0.82
N PHE A 114 1.55 -22.83 0.04
CA PHE A 114 0.15 -22.93 -0.38
C PHE A 114 -0.20 -21.84 -1.38
N ALA A 115 0.12 -20.58 -1.07
CA ALA A 115 -0.20 -19.43 -1.90
C ALA A 115 0.42 -19.55 -3.29
N LEU A 116 1.71 -19.89 -3.37
CA LEU A 116 2.41 -20.06 -4.65
C LEU A 116 1.77 -21.16 -5.51
N LYS A 117 1.41 -22.30 -4.92
CA LYS A 117 0.70 -23.40 -5.62
C LYS A 117 -0.73 -23.04 -6.03
N HIS A 118 -1.42 -22.24 -5.22
CA HIS A 118 -2.76 -21.76 -5.53
C HIS A 118 -2.73 -20.80 -6.72
N ILE A 119 -1.80 -19.84 -6.69
CA ILE A 119 -1.62 -18.84 -7.73
C ILE A 119 -1.19 -19.47 -9.06
N SER A 120 -0.30 -20.48 -9.01
CA SER A 120 0.14 -21.19 -10.22
C SER A 120 -1.00 -21.93 -10.94
N ARG A 121 -2.13 -22.16 -10.27
CA ARG A 121 -3.35 -22.77 -10.85
C ARG A 121 -4.35 -21.74 -11.36
N GLY A 122 -3.97 -20.47 -11.41
CA GLY A 122 -4.81 -19.36 -11.86
C GLY A 122 -5.63 -18.68 -10.75
N GLY A 123 -5.40 -19.04 -9.49
CA GLY A 123 -6.00 -18.35 -8.36
C GLY A 123 -5.34 -17.02 -8.03
N SER A 124 -5.99 -16.21 -7.20
CA SER A 124 -5.41 -15.04 -6.55
C SER A 124 -5.29 -15.29 -5.05
N TYR A 125 -4.26 -14.78 -4.40
CA TYR A 125 -4.08 -14.99 -2.96
C TYR A 125 -3.69 -13.73 -2.21
N LEU A 126 -4.36 -13.48 -1.09
CA LEU A 126 -3.97 -12.50 -0.09
C LEU A 126 -3.76 -13.27 1.21
N CYS A 127 -2.62 -13.07 1.90
CA CYS A 127 -2.36 -13.82 3.13
C CYS A 127 -3.47 -13.63 4.17
N THR A 128 -3.57 -14.60 5.07
CA THR A 128 -4.64 -14.71 6.05
C THR A 128 -4.68 -13.49 6.97
N GLU A 129 -3.51 -13.02 7.41
CA GLU A 129 -3.38 -11.85 8.27
C GLU A 129 -3.98 -10.59 7.62
N LEU A 130 -3.56 -10.27 6.39
CA LEU A 130 -4.10 -9.11 5.65
C LEU A 130 -5.57 -9.28 5.30
N SER A 131 -5.98 -10.48 4.91
CA SER A 131 -7.38 -10.78 4.61
C SER A 131 -8.29 -10.54 5.81
N MET A 132 -7.87 -10.96 7.01
CA MET A 132 -8.61 -10.74 8.25
C MET A 132 -8.62 -9.27 8.67
N LEU A 133 -7.50 -8.55 8.49
CA LEU A 133 -7.41 -7.11 8.75
C LEU A 133 -8.38 -6.32 7.86
N MET A 134 -8.35 -6.59 6.56
CA MET A 134 -9.23 -5.95 5.58
C MET A 134 -10.70 -6.31 5.80
N LEU A 135 -11.00 -7.58 6.11
CA LEU A 135 -12.35 -8.02 6.44
C LEU A 135 -12.87 -7.33 7.71
N GLY A 136 -12.05 -7.22 8.75
CA GLY A 136 -12.40 -6.51 9.98
C GLY A 136 -12.72 -5.04 9.71
N LYS A 137 -11.94 -4.37 8.87
CA LYS A 137 -12.21 -2.99 8.43
C LYS A 137 -13.47 -2.88 7.58
N ALA A 138 -13.70 -3.82 6.65
CA ALA A 138 -14.90 -3.86 5.82
C ALA A 138 -16.17 -4.07 6.67
N LEU A 139 -16.14 -5.00 7.63
CA LEU A 139 -17.25 -5.24 8.55
C LEU A 139 -17.54 -4.04 9.47
N LYS A 140 -16.50 -3.31 9.91
CA LYS A 140 -16.68 -2.04 10.63
C LYS A 140 -17.37 -0.98 9.76
N ARG A 141 -17.05 -0.90 8.46
CA ARG A 141 -17.73 -0.02 7.50
C ARG A 141 -19.20 -0.41 7.29
N ILE A 142 -19.50 -1.71 7.23
CA ILE A 142 -20.87 -2.23 7.01
C ILE A 142 -21.76 -2.07 8.25
N ASN A 143 -21.22 -2.33 9.45
CA ASN A 143 -22.02 -2.38 10.69
C ASN A 143 -22.33 -1.01 11.31
N GLY A 144 -22.06 0.11 10.61
CA GLY A 144 -22.43 1.44 11.07
C GLY A 144 -21.82 1.89 12.41
N SER A 145 -20.90 1.11 13.01
CA SER A 145 -20.03 1.57 14.08
C SER A 145 -18.86 2.32 13.47
N ILE A 146 -19.16 3.56 13.10
CA ILE A 146 -18.20 4.60 12.77
C ILE A 146 -17.35 4.86 14.02
N SER A 147 -16.31 4.05 14.23
CA SER A 147 -15.14 4.44 15.00
C SER A 147 -14.18 5.10 14.02
N VAL A 148 -14.43 6.39 13.81
CA VAL A 148 -13.57 7.41 13.19
C VAL A 148 -12.09 7.15 13.51
N THR A 149 -11.35 6.46 12.63
CA THR A 149 -9.86 6.43 12.71
C THR A 149 -9.15 6.32 11.37
N GLU A 150 -9.86 6.12 10.26
CA GLU A 150 -9.34 6.42 8.91
C GLU A 150 -10.45 7.12 8.14
N THR A 151 -10.79 8.33 8.60
CA THR A 151 -11.57 9.26 7.80
C THR A 151 -10.54 9.98 6.94
N SER A 152 -10.62 9.81 5.62
CA SER A 152 -10.53 10.98 4.77
C SER A 152 -11.57 11.95 5.33
N LEU A 153 -11.18 12.79 6.29
CA LEU A 153 -12.07 13.76 6.90
C LEU A 153 -12.58 14.57 5.72
N ASP A 154 -13.87 14.39 5.41
CA ASP A 154 -14.48 15.04 4.27
C ASP A 154 -14.67 16.50 4.71
N PHE A 155 -13.62 17.29 4.46
CA PHE A 155 -13.63 18.71 4.65
C PHE A 155 -14.38 19.30 3.47
N SER A 156 -15.45 20.02 3.77
CA SER A 156 -16.12 20.86 2.79
C SER A 156 -15.12 21.87 2.21
N SER A 157 -15.37 22.32 0.99
CA SER A 157 -14.57 23.37 0.36
C SER A 157 -14.40 24.60 1.26
N ARG A 158 -15.45 24.96 2.03
CA ARG A 158 -15.41 26.07 2.99
C ARG A 158 -14.52 25.82 4.20
N GLU A 159 -14.45 24.58 4.69
CA GLU A 159 -13.54 24.23 5.77
C GLU A 159 -12.08 24.25 5.31
N MET A 160 -11.81 23.81 4.08
CA MET A 160 -10.48 23.90 3.47
C MET A 160 -10.04 25.36 3.24
N GLU A 161 -10.92 26.20 2.70
CA GLU A 161 -10.66 27.64 2.56
C GLU A 161 -10.33 28.28 3.92
N VAL A 162 -11.09 27.96 4.97
CA VAL A 162 -10.81 28.46 6.32
C VAL A 162 -9.49 27.92 6.88
N LEU A 163 -9.14 26.66 6.60
CA LEU A 163 -7.89 26.05 7.04
C LEU A 163 -6.66 26.71 6.38
N GLU A 164 -6.73 27.03 5.10
CA GLU A 164 -5.68 27.76 4.37
C GLU A 164 -5.46 29.16 4.97
N LEU A 165 -6.54 29.89 5.25
CA LEU A 165 -6.43 31.23 5.84
C LEU A 165 -5.92 31.21 7.29
N ILE A 166 -6.21 30.14 8.03
CA ILE A 166 -5.60 29.90 9.36
C ILE A 166 -4.09 29.68 9.23
N ALA A 167 -3.64 28.95 8.21
CA ALA A 167 -2.23 28.71 7.95
C ALA A 167 -1.48 29.99 7.53
N GLU A 168 -2.16 30.89 6.82
CA GLU A 168 -1.68 32.24 6.50
C GLU A 168 -1.63 33.19 7.73
N GLY A 169 -2.17 32.77 8.89
CA GLY A 169 -2.11 33.52 10.13
C GLY A 169 -3.22 34.57 10.31
N LEU A 170 -4.30 34.50 9.53
CA LEU A 170 -5.39 35.47 9.61
C LEU A 170 -6.24 35.28 10.88
N THR A 171 -6.77 36.39 11.38
CA THR A 171 -7.77 36.42 12.45
C THR A 171 -9.17 36.10 11.92
N ASN A 172 -10.10 35.79 12.83
CA ASN A 172 -11.50 35.52 12.48
C ASN A 172 -12.21 36.69 11.79
N GLN A 173 -11.79 37.92 12.09
CA GLN A 173 -12.35 39.09 11.44
C GLN A 173 -11.82 39.20 9.99
N GLU A 174 -10.52 39.04 9.79
CA GLU A 174 -9.91 39.08 8.46
C GLU A 174 -10.43 37.95 7.55
N MET A 175 -10.62 36.74 8.11
CA MET A 175 -11.26 35.64 7.39
C MET A 175 -12.72 35.92 7.04
N SER A 176 -13.48 36.54 7.95
CA SER A 176 -14.88 36.95 7.73
C SER A 176 -14.98 37.94 6.56
N ASP A 177 -14.08 38.92 6.53
CA ASP A 177 -14.04 39.96 5.50
C ASP A 177 -13.63 39.37 4.14
N ARG A 178 -12.66 38.44 4.12
CA ARG A 178 -12.15 37.81 2.89
C ARG A 178 -13.11 36.81 2.26
N LEU A 179 -13.83 36.04 3.07
CA LEU A 179 -14.76 35.01 2.62
C LEU A 179 -16.20 35.53 2.43
N PHE A 180 -16.46 36.79 2.75
CA PHE A 180 -17.79 37.43 2.70
C PHE A 180 -18.85 36.67 3.52
N ILE A 181 -18.45 36.15 4.69
CA ILE A 181 -19.32 35.45 5.64
C ILE A 181 -19.22 36.09 7.02
N SER A 182 -20.13 35.76 7.94
CA SER A 182 -20.07 36.32 9.29
C SER A 182 -18.91 35.73 10.10
N LYS A 183 -18.35 36.50 11.05
CA LYS A 183 -17.38 36.01 12.03
C LYS A 183 -17.86 34.76 12.77
N ARG A 184 -19.17 34.68 13.06
CA ARG A 184 -19.79 33.50 13.69
C ARG A 184 -19.74 32.26 12.78
N THR A 185 -19.87 32.46 11.48
CA THR A 185 -19.76 31.37 10.47
C THR A 185 -18.32 30.87 10.38
N VAL A 186 -17.33 31.76 10.40
CA VAL A 186 -15.90 31.38 10.48
C VAL A 186 -15.62 30.55 11.73
N GLU A 187 -16.12 30.97 12.89
CA GLU A 187 -15.98 30.20 14.13
C GLU A 187 -16.63 28.82 14.04
N GLY A 188 -17.77 28.71 13.36
CA GLY A 188 -18.42 27.42 13.10
C GLY A 188 -17.54 26.47 12.28
N HIS A 189 -16.91 26.97 11.20
CA HIS A 189 -15.98 26.18 10.40
C HIS A 189 -14.72 25.79 11.19
N ARG A 190 -14.16 26.70 11.99
CA ARG A 190 -13.03 26.41 12.88
C ARG A 190 -13.33 25.33 13.89
N LEU A 191 -14.51 25.41 14.52
CA LEU A 191 -14.97 24.41 15.47
C LEU A 191 -15.11 23.05 14.77
N SER A 192 -15.74 23.02 13.60
CA SER A 192 -15.90 21.77 12.84
C SER A 192 -14.57 21.17 12.42
N LEU A 193 -13.58 21.98 11.99
CA LEU A 193 -12.21 21.54 11.73
C LEU A 193 -11.57 20.88 12.97
N THR A 194 -11.69 21.50 14.15
CA THR A 194 -11.12 20.95 15.39
C THR A 194 -11.84 19.69 15.87
N GLU A 195 -13.16 19.61 15.72
CA GLU A 195 -13.95 18.43 16.07
C GLU A 195 -13.64 17.26 15.13
N LYS A 196 -13.55 17.52 13.83
CA LYS A 196 -13.20 16.53 12.80
C LYS A 196 -11.79 15.98 12.99
N THR A 197 -10.81 16.84 13.28
CA THR A 197 -9.40 16.46 13.42
C THR A 197 -9.00 15.99 14.83
N GLY A 198 -9.87 16.17 15.84
CA GLY A 198 -9.53 15.93 17.24
C GLY A 198 -8.45 16.88 17.80
N CYS A 199 -8.13 17.96 17.08
CA CYS A 199 -7.07 18.90 17.47
C CYS A 199 -7.54 19.86 18.56
N ARG A 200 -6.72 20.00 19.61
CA ARG A 200 -7.06 20.81 20.80
C ARG A 200 -6.83 22.31 20.63
N ASN A 201 -6.07 22.72 19.62
CA ASN A 201 -5.76 24.13 19.35
C ASN A 201 -5.29 24.32 17.89
N THR A 202 -5.21 25.58 17.46
CA THR A 202 -4.80 25.97 16.11
C THR A 202 -3.41 25.43 15.73
N ALA A 203 -2.45 25.44 16.65
CA ALA A 203 -1.11 24.91 16.37
C ALA A 203 -1.12 23.40 16.10
N ALA A 204 -1.95 22.64 16.82
CA ALA A 204 -2.18 21.22 16.56
C ALA A 204 -2.89 20.98 15.23
N LEU A 205 -3.86 21.83 14.89
CA LEU A 205 -4.59 21.77 13.62
C LEU A 205 -3.67 22.02 12.41
N ILE A 206 -2.77 23.00 12.48
CA ILE A 206 -1.79 23.29 11.43
C ILE A 206 -0.82 22.12 11.26
N ARG A 207 -0.28 21.59 12.36
CA ARG A 207 0.61 20.42 12.32
C ARG A 207 -0.08 19.20 11.71
N TYR A 208 -1.33 18.95 12.08
CA TYR A 208 -2.14 17.88 11.51
C TYR A 208 -2.28 18.06 9.99
N ALA A 209 -2.66 19.26 9.55
CA ALA A 209 -2.85 19.56 8.13
C ALA A 209 -1.57 19.38 7.30
N MET A 210 -0.39 19.73 7.85
CA MET A 210 0.91 19.49 7.20
C MET A 210 1.26 18.00 7.11
N MET A 211 0.99 17.21 8.16
CA MET A 211 1.28 15.77 8.16
C MET A 211 0.44 14.96 7.17
N HIS A 212 -0.71 15.50 6.77
CA HIS A 212 -1.68 14.87 5.89
C HIS A 212 -1.75 15.52 4.49
N ASP A 213 -0.73 16.30 4.10
CA ASP A 213 -0.61 16.99 2.81
C ASP A 213 -1.86 17.84 2.44
N MET A 214 -2.54 18.39 3.45
CA MET A 214 -3.76 19.20 3.27
C MET A 214 -3.44 20.68 2.98
N LEU A 215 -2.23 21.12 3.30
CA LEU A 215 -1.72 22.47 3.07
C LEU A 215 -0.46 22.35 2.20
N LYS A 216 -0.30 23.28 1.25
CA LYS A 216 0.86 23.36 0.36
C LYS A 216 1.97 24.22 0.96
#